data_AF-A0A1G5LWN1-F1
#
_entry.id   AF-A0A1G5LWN1-F1
#
_cell.length_a   1.000
_cell.length_b   1.000
_cell.length_c   1.000
_cell.angle_alpha   90.00
_cell.angle_beta   90.00
_cell.angle_gamma   90.00
#
_symmetry.space_group_name_H-M   'P 1'
#
loop_
_entity.id
_entity.type
_entity.pdbx_description
1 polymer ?
#
loop_
_entity_poly.entity_id
_entity_poly.type
_entity_poly.pdbx_seq_one_letter_code
_entity_poly.pdbx_strand_id
1 'polypeptide(L)'
;MSGRDFYAQDASARGSWRLAVLMGANSRTYKFALGQALLEFGQHGQEAIPLAEFAAAYSLGLVRHLTQNPQAPQAEKLGESDFLTVAAQESAATLETGHPTERLLAAAVRSMPTMVMQKFHNLRGDTAVPHTFYRLAGTGRHRVVRLTPDLLQLAHSEQATGLAAELGARWNIVETSFAAGIGRSLIEEGIFVDWDTLQITDKRRRRSVTGLVEATAGFQHGRCLICDDVLGLSDAVAVDHVFPFSLMHRFDSVGAWHGPDLDALWNLAPAHATCNGTKSDRLPSSLELACLAARNAAIMQSPHPLRRTLQLSLRSALPGQRVSSWPEFLRAVQMAV
;
A
#
# COMPACT_ATOMS: atom_id res chain seq x y z
N MET A 1 -15.18 7.86 -10.18
CA MET A 1 -14.14 6.98 -10.77
C MET A 1 -13.90 5.83 -9.80
N SER A 2 -14.09 4.58 -10.22
CA SER A 2 -13.77 3.44 -9.36
C SER A 2 -12.25 3.22 -9.26
N GLY A 3 -11.76 2.49 -8.26
CA GLY A 3 -10.33 2.15 -8.15
C GLY A 3 -9.87 1.27 -9.32
N ARG A 4 -10.80 0.48 -9.88
CA ARG A 4 -10.57 -0.22 -11.14
C ARG A 4 -10.40 0.75 -12.30
N ASP A 5 -11.27 1.75 -12.45
CA ASP A 5 -11.15 2.75 -13.52
C ASP A 5 -9.88 3.59 -13.38
N PHE A 6 -9.44 3.83 -12.14
CA PHE A 6 -8.18 4.50 -11.84
C PHE A 6 -6.99 3.70 -12.37
N TYR A 7 -6.86 2.42 -12.00
CA TYR A 7 -5.78 1.58 -12.50
C TYR A 7 -5.97 1.10 -13.95
N ALA A 8 -7.19 1.13 -14.50
CA ALA A 8 -7.42 0.80 -15.91
C ALA A 8 -6.86 1.84 -16.88
N GLN A 9 -6.58 3.06 -16.41
CA GLN A 9 -5.83 4.07 -17.17
C GLN A 9 -4.38 3.63 -17.40
N ASP A 10 -3.83 2.80 -16.50
CA ASP A 10 -2.55 2.12 -16.66
C ASP A 10 -2.78 0.67 -17.04
N ALA A 11 -2.98 0.41 -18.34
CA ALA A 11 -3.19 -0.93 -18.88
C ALA A 11 -1.94 -1.84 -18.83
N SER A 12 -0.89 -1.49 -18.08
CA SER A 12 0.32 -2.30 -17.95
C SER A 12 0.23 -3.36 -16.83
N ALA A 13 1.20 -4.28 -16.84
CA ALA A 13 1.43 -5.21 -15.74
C ALA A 13 1.67 -4.48 -14.39
N ARG A 14 2.26 -3.27 -14.42
CA ARG A 14 2.47 -2.44 -13.22
C ARG A 14 1.16 -1.96 -12.61
N GLY A 15 0.24 -1.45 -13.44
CA GLY A 15 -1.11 -1.08 -13.01
C GLY A 15 -1.87 -2.28 -12.42
N SER A 16 -1.74 -3.45 -13.06
CA SER A 16 -2.33 -4.71 -12.57
C SER A 16 -1.75 -5.17 -11.23
N TRP A 17 -0.44 -4.98 -11.02
CA TRP A 17 0.23 -5.29 -9.76
C TRP A 17 -0.29 -4.41 -8.63
N ARG A 18 -0.33 -3.10 -8.84
CA ARG A 18 -0.88 -2.13 -7.89
C ARG A 18 -2.34 -2.43 -7.56
N LEU A 19 -3.12 -2.83 -8.55
CA LEU A 19 -4.51 -3.24 -8.35
C LEU A 19 -4.61 -4.47 -7.41
N ALA A 20 -3.78 -5.50 -7.60
CA ALA A 20 -3.74 -6.68 -6.72
C ALA A 20 -3.29 -6.32 -5.27
N VAL A 21 -2.22 -5.53 -5.15
CA VAL A 21 -1.60 -5.19 -3.86
C VAL A 21 -2.44 -4.18 -3.07
N LEU A 22 -2.83 -3.07 -3.69
CA LEU A 22 -3.45 -1.93 -3.01
C LEU A 22 -4.97 -2.08 -2.84
N MET A 23 -5.64 -2.70 -3.84
CA MET A 23 -7.10 -2.80 -3.90
C MET A 23 -7.65 -4.20 -3.56
N GLY A 24 -6.82 -5.24 -3.68
CA GLY A 24 -7.21 -6.61 -3.34
C GLY A 24 -7.70 -6.74 -1.88
N ALA A 25 -8.63 -7.68 -1.64
CA ALA A 25 -9.16 -7.90 -0.29
C ALA A 25 -8.07 -8.41 0.67
N ASN A 26 -8.13 -7.94 1.92
CA ASN A 26 -7.12 -8.21 2.96
C ASN A 26 -7.80 -8.83 4.18
N SER A 27 -8.19 -10.10 4.10
CA SER A 27 -8.62 -10.85 5.30
C SER A 27 -7.41 -11.33 6.11
N ARG A 28 -6.31 -11.61 5.42
CA ARG A 28 -5.00 -11.97 5.95
C ARG A 28 -3.92 -11.32 5.09
N THR A 29 -2.69 -11.29 5.59
CA THR A 29 -1.55 -10.64 4.92
C THR A 29 -0.77 -11.54 3.96
N TYR A 30 -1.20 -12.79 3.76
CA TYR A 30 -0.53 -13.77 2.88
C TYR A 30 -0.10 -13.22 1.52
N LYS A 31 -0.95 -12.37 0.90
CA LYS A 31 -0.66 -11.85 -0.43
C LYS A 31 0.58 -10.97 -0.48
N PHE A 32 0.95 -10.31 0.62
CA PHE A 32 2.13 -9.47 0.67
C PHE A 32 3.40 -10.32 0.76
N ALA A 33 3.41 -11.36 1.59
CA ALA A 33 4.49 -12.35 1.59
C ALA A 33 4.64 -13.04 0.22
N LEU A 34 3.53 -13.37 -0.44
CA LEU A 34 3.54 -13.90 -1.81
C LEU A 34 4.15 -12.89 -2.79
N GLY A 35 3.68 -11.64 -2.77
CA GLY A 35 4.18 -10.60 -3.66
C GLY A 35 5.65 -10.28 -3.43
N GLN A 36 6.13 -10.29 -2.18
CA GLN A 36 7.54 -10.13 -1.86
C GLN A 36 8.38 -11.26 -2.51
N ALA A 37 7.98 -12.52 -2.31
CA ALA A 37 8.68 -13.66 -2.92
C ALA A 37 8.66 -13.59 -4.46
N LEU A 38 7.53 -13.20 -5.06
CA LEU A 38 7.42 -13.01 -6.51
C LEU A 38 8.41 -11.96 -7.03
N LEU A 39 8.52 -10.81 -6.36
CA LEU A 39 9.48 -9.77 -6.75
C LEU A 39 10.92 -10.23 -6.56
N GLU A 40 11.22 -10.90 -5.44
CA GLU A 40 12.57 -11.41 -5.14
C GLU A 40 13.04 -12.44 -6.18
N PHE A 41 12.24 -13.46 -6.48
CA PHE A 41 12.59 -14.43 -7.51
C PHE A 41 12.62 -13.81 -8.91
N GLY A 42 11.71 -12.86 -9.18
CA GLY A 42 11.69 -12.10 -10.42
C GLY A 42 12.98 -11.31 -10.64
N GLN A 43 13.49 -10.63 -9.61
CA GLN A 43 14.73 -9.85 -9.65
C GLN A 43 15.98 -10.73 -9.92
N HIS A 44 15.94 -11.98 -9.48
CA HIS A 44 16.99 -12.96 -9.78
C HIS A 44 16.85 -13.58 -11.19
N GLY A 45 15.85 -13.17 -11.98
CA GLY A 45 15.59 -13.70 -13.31
C GLY A 45 15.13 -15.16 -13.32
N GLN A 46 14.60 -15.68 -12.22
CA GLN A 46 14.20 -17.08 -12.14
C GLN A 46 12.83 -17.30 -12.81
N GLU A 47 12.79 -18.14 -13.84
CA GLU A 47 11.53 -18.41 -14.56
C GLU A 47 10.72 -19.57 -13.98
N ALA A 48 11.38 -20.54 -13.37
CA ALA A 48 10.77 -21.78 -12.90
C ALA A 48 11.36 -22.21 -11.56
N ILE A 49 10.57 -22.08 -10.50
CA ILE A 49 11.00 -22.31 -9.11
C ILE A 49 10.24 -23.52 -8.54
N PRO A 50 10.91 -24.53 -7.97
CA PRO A 50 10.23 -25.58 -7.21
C PRO A 50 9.28 -24.97 -6.16
N LEU A 51 8.05 -25.49 -6.04
CA LEU A 51 7.08 -24.94 -5.09
C LEU A 51 7.59 -24.93 -3.65
N ALA A 52 8.40 -25.92 -3.27
CA ALA A 52 9.01 -25.97 -1.94
C ALA A 52 9.99 -24.81 -1.72
N GLU A 53 10.84 -24.50 -2.69
CA GLU A 53 11.77 -23.37 -2.61
C GLU A 53 11.01 -22.04 -2.54
N PHE A 54 10.00 -21.86 -3.39
CA PHE A 54 9.15 -20.68 -3.37
C PHE A 54 8.40 -20.53 -2.04
N ALA A 55 7.86 -21.64 -1.52
CA ALA A 55 7.19 -21.68 -0.24
C ALA A 55 8.14 -21.37 0.93
N ALA A 56 9.43 -21.67 0.80
CA ALA A 56 10.40 -21.36 1.83
C ALA A 56 10.60 -19.85 1.97
N ALA A 57 10.84 -19.14 0.86
CA ALA A 57 10.96 -17.68 0.85
C ALA A 57 9.69 -16.98 1.36
N TYR A 58 8.52 -17.42 0.89
CA TYR A 58 7.22 -16.94 1.39
C TYR A 58 7.07 -17.10 2.90
N SER A 59 7.44 -18.26 3.44
CA SER A 59 7.27 -18.56 4.87
C SER A 59 8.20 -17.71 5.73
N LEU A 60 9.45 -17.54 5.29
CA LEU A 60 10.43 -16.70 5.97
C LEU A 60 9.98 -15.23 6.01
N GLY A 61 9.51 -14.68 4.87
CA GLY A 61 8.99 -13.32 4.80
C GLY A 61 7.82 -13.11 5.76
N LEU A 62 6.88 -14.06 5.78
CA LEU A 62 5.71 -13.98 6.67
C LEU A 62 6.10 -14.07 8.16
N VAL A 63 7.01 -14.96 8.53
CA VAL A 63 7.48 -15.12 9.92
C VAL A 63 8.17 -13.85 10.42
N ARG A 64 9.01 -13.21 9.59
CA ARG A 64 9.67 -11.93 9.95
C ARG A 64 8.65 -10.88 10.38
N HIS A 65 7.57 -10.75 9.63
CA HIS A 65 6.48 -9.83 9.93
C HIS A 65 5.63 -10.23 11.14
N LEU A 66 5.36 -11.52 11.32
CA LEU A 66 4.55 -12.06 12.41
C LEU A 66 5.11 -11.70 13.80
N THR A 67 6.43 -11.53 13.93
CA THR A 67 7.05 -11.09 15.20
C THR A 67 6.70 -9.67 15.61
N GLN A 68 6.32 -8.82 14.64
CA GLN A 68 6.14 -7.40 14.85
C GLN A 68 4.67 -6.99 14.93
N ASN A 69 3.80 -7.64 14.16
CA ASN A 69 2.38 -7.32 14.05
C ASN A 69 1.54 -8.57 13.67
N PRO A 70 0.23 -8.58 14.00
CA PRO A 70 -0.64 -9.68 13.63
C PRO A 70 -0.90 -9.76 12.11
N GLN A 71 -0.91 -10.99 11.58
CA GLN A 71 -1.12 -11.28 10.16
C GLN A 71 -2.61 -11.53 9.79
N ALA A 72 -3.50 -11.50 10.79
CA ALA A 72 -4.95 -11.63 10.68
C ALA A 72 -5.63 -10.82 11.81
N PRO A 73 -6.91 -10.43 11.67
CA PRO A 73 -7.64 -9.75 12.73
C PRO A 73 -7.58 -10.53 14.06
N GLN A 74 -7.22 -9.86 15.16
CA GLN A 74 -7.06 -10.55 16.45
C GLN A 74 -8.35 -11.20 17.01
N ALA A 75 -9.52 -10.80 16.52
CA ALA A 75 -10.79 -11.43 16.88
C ALA A 75 -11.00 -12.80 16.21
N GLU A 76 -10.21 -13.14 15.18
CA GLU A 76 -10.31 -14.40 14.47
C GLU A 76 -9.64 -15.53 15.28
N LYS A 77 -10.41 -16.56 15.64
CA LYS A 77 -9.86 -17.78 16.25
C LYS A 77 -9.26 -18.67 15.16
N LEU A 78 -7.95 -18.82 15.17
CA LEU A 78 -7.24 -19.69 14.26
C LEU A 78 -7.23 -21.12 14.80
N GLY A 79 -7.51 -22.10 13.94
CA GLY A 79 -7.40 -23.51 14.29
C GLY A 79 -5.95 -23.97 14.42
N GLU A 80 -5.71 -25.11 15.06
CA GLU A 80 -4.36 -25.66 15.25
C GLU A 80 -3.64 -26.01 13.94
N SER A 81 -4.40 -26.41 12.92
CA SER A 81 -3.89 -26.75 11.59
C SER A 81 -3.80 -25.55 10.63
N ASP A 82 -4.21 -24.36 11.09
CA ASP A 82 -4.12 -23.13 10.32
C ASP A 82 -2.65 -22.75 10.07
N PHE A 83 -2.37 -22.27 8.86
CA PHE A 83 -1.00 -21.91 8.48
C PHE A 83 -0.39 -20.83 9.38
N LEU A 84 -1.17 -19.82 9.82
CA LEU A 84 -0.67 -18.79 10.74
C LEU A 84 -0.39 -19.36 12.14
N THR A 85 -1.17 -20.33 12.60
CA THR A 85 -0.89 -21.02 13.87
C THR A 85 0.43 -21.77 13.80
N VAL A 86 0.66 -22.51 12.72
CA VAL A 86 1.94 -23.20 12.49
C VAL A 86 3.09 -22.20 12.35
N ALA A 87 2.91 -21.13 11.57
CA ALA A 87 3.92 -20.08 11.42
C ALA A 87 4.30 -19.45 12.76
N ALA A 88 3.33 -19.15 13.63
CA ALA A 88 3.59 -18.62 14.97
C ALA A 88 4.40 -19.57 15.83
N GLN A 89 4.03 -20.86 15.84
CA GLN A 89 4.73 -21.89 16.62
C GLN A 89 6.17 -22.12 16.15
N GLU A 90 6.41 -22.05 14.85
CA GLU A 90 7.71 -22.33 14.22
C GLU A 90 8.57 -21.07 14.00
N SER A 91 8.10 -19.89 14.43
CA SER A 91 8.73 -18.60 14.13
C SER A 91 10.14 -18.48 14.69
N ALA A 92 10.36 -18.86 15.96
CA ALA A 92 11.65 -18.70 16.62
C ALA A 92 12.75 -19.51 15.90
N ALA A 93 12.51 -20.81 15.67
CA ALA A 93 13.44 -21.69 14.96
C ALA A 93 13.68 -21.25 13.51
N THR A 94 12.64 -20.76 12.84
CA THR A 94 12.75 -20.24 11.46
C THR A 94 13.65 -19.00 11.39
N LEU A 95 13.55 -18.10 12.36
CA LEU A 95 14.35 -16.88 12.40
C LEU A 95 15.80 -17.14 12.80
N GLU A 96 16.02 -18.06 13.74
CA GLU A 96 17.36 -18.46 14.18
C GLU A 96 18.19 -19.05 13.03
N THR A 97 17.57 -19.90 12.22
CA THR A 97 18.25 -20.59 11.12
C THR A 97 18.22 -19.81 9.80
N GLY A 98 17.34 -18.80 9.68
CA GLY A 98 17.07 -18.11 8.43
C GLY A 98 16.34 -18.97 7.39
N HIS A 99 15.82 -20.15 7.78
CA HIS A 99 15.12 -21.09 6.90
C HIS A 99 13.90 -21.68 7.62
N PRO A 100 12.75 -21.87 6.96
CA PRO A 100 11.59 -22.45 7.63
C PRO A 100 11.84 -23.89 8.06
N THR A 101 11.29 -24.27 9.20
CA THR A 101 11.28 -25.66 9.65
C THR A 101 10.52 -26.55 8.66
N GLU A 102 10.80 -27.86 8.66
CA GLU A 102 10.10 -28.81 7.78
C GLU A 102 8.58 -28.76 7.98
N ARG A 103 8.12 -28.59 9.22
CA ARG A 103 6.71 -28.48 9.57
C ARG A 103 6.08 -27.22 8.98
N LEU A 104 6.75 -26.07 9.06
CA LEU A 104 6.28 -24.82 8.47
C LEU A 104 6.26 -24.91 6.93
N LEU A 105 7.33 -25.43 6.34
CA LEU A 105 7.45 -25.62 4.91
C LEU A 105 6.35 -26.53 4.36
N ALA A 106 6.10 -27.67 5.01
CA ALA A 106 5.03 -28.59 4.62
C ALA A 106 3.64 -27.93 4.73
N ALA A 107 3.42 -27.08 5.73
CA ALA A 107 2.18 -26.32 5.86
C ALA A 107 2.02 -25.28 4.75
N ALA A 108 3.08 -24.57 4.37
CA ALA A 108 3.08 -23.61 3.27
C ALA A 108 2.80 -24.30 1.92
N VAL A 109 3.54 -25.36 1.59
CA VAL A 109 3.38 -26.12 0.33
C VAL A 109 1.97 -26.68 0.18
N ARG A 110 1.37 -27.17 1.27
CA ARG A 110 -0.01 -27.70 1.27
C ARG A 110 -1.06 -26.62 1.02
N SER A 111 -0.90 -25.45 1.64
CA SER A 111 -1.97 -24.46 1.76
C SER A 111 -1.88 -23.32 0.74
N MET A 112 -0.67 -22.88 0.39
CA MET A 112 -0.44 -21.73 -0.49
C MET A 112 -1.17 -21.83 -1.85
N PRO A 113 -1.13 -22.97 -2.58
CA PRO A 113 -1.74 -23.08 -3.91
C PRO A 113 -3.25 -22.81 -3.95
N THR A 114 -4.00 -23.31 -2.95
CA THR A 114 -5.46 -23.20 -2.87
C THR A 114 -5.92 -21.98 -2.07
N MET A 115 -5.00 -21.25 -1.45
CA MET A 115 -5.30 -20.03 -0.70
C MET A 115 -4.82 -18.79 -1.45
N VAL A 116 -3.62 -18.33 -1.13
CA VAL A 116 -3.11 -17.04 -1.60
C VAL A 116 -2.80 -17.07 -3.09
N MET A 117 -2.25 -18.17 -3.61
CA MET A 117 -1.93 -18.25 -5.03
C MET A 117 -3.17 -18.34 -5.93
N GLN A 118 -4.28 -18.88 -5.42
CA GLN A 118 -5.55 -18.86 -6.14
C GLN A 118 -6.17 -17.46 -6.15
N LYS A 119 -5.96 -16.68 -5.09
CA LYS A 119 -6.67 -15.42 -4.83
C LYS A 119 -5.89 -14.16 -5.20
N PHE A 120 -4.58 -14.23 -5.39
CA PHE A 120 -3.72 -13.05 -5.59
C PHE A 120 -4.19 -12.15 -6.74
N HIS A 121 -4.59 -12.77 -7.86
CA HIS A 121 -5.07 -12.05 -9.04
C HIS A 121 -6.55 -11.63 -8.94
N ASN A 122 -7.26 -11.98 -7.87
CA ASN A 122 -8.69 -11.72 -7.72
C ASN A 122 -8.94 -10.47 -6.87
N LEU A 123 -9.88 -9.67 -7.33
CA LEU A 123 -10.41 -8.49 -6.67
C LEU A 123 -11.79 -8.81 -6.07
N ARG A 124 -12.36 -7.85 -5.33
CA ARG A 124 -13.72 -7.98 -4.82
C ARG A 124 -14.74 -8.04 -5.97
N GLY A 125 -15.79 -8.84 -5.81
CA GLY A 125 -16.87 -8.96 -6.80
C GLY A 125 -16.46 -9.78 -8.04
N ASP A 126 -15.76 -10.89 -7.83
CA ASP A 126 -15.39 -11.89 -8.87
C ASP A 126 -14.69 -11.31 -10.11
N THR A 127 -13.96 -10.21 -9.93
CA THR A 127 -13.16 -9.59 -10.98
C THR A 127 -11.70 -9.99 -10.83
N ALA A 128 -11.01 -10.27 -11.93
CA ALA A 128 -9.57 -10.52 -11.93
C ALA A 128 -8.77 -9.31 -12.46
N VAL A 129 -7.50 -9.21 -12.08
CA VAL A 129 -6.57 -8.25 -12.69
C VAL A 129 -6.26 -8.66 -14.14
N PRO A 130 -5.98 -7.70 -15.06
CA PRO A 130 -5.74 -8.02 -16.47
C PRO A 130 -4.48 -8.85 -16.75
N HIS A 131 -3.43 -8.72 -15.93
CA HIS A 131 -2.15 -9.44 -16.09
C HIS A 131 -1.93 -10.43 -14.95
N THR A 132 -1.32 -11.57 -15.26
CA THR A 132 -0.97 -12.60 -14.26
C THR A 132 0.53 -12.66 -14.07
N PHE A 133 0.98 -12.94 -12.85
CA PHE A 133 2.40 -12.85 -12.48
C PHE A 133 3.08 -14.23 -12.35
N TYR A 134 2.29 -15.28 -12.21
CA TYR A 134 2.77 -16.65 -12.12
C TYR A 134 1.71 -17.65 -12.58
N ARG A 135 2.16 -18.88 -12.86
CA ARG A 135 1.31 -20.06 -13.06
C ARG A 135 1.91 -21.25 -12.32
N LEU A 136 1.04 -22.13 -11.81
CA LEU A 136 1.47 -23.40 -11.24
C LEU A 136 1.51 -24.47 -12.33
N ALA A 137 2.61 -25.22 -12.40
CA ALA A 137 2.77 -26.37 -13.28
C ALA A 137 3.16 -27.61 -12.46
N GLY A 138 2.89 -28.81 -13.00
CA GLY A 138 3.22 -30.07 -12.34
C GLY A 138 2.24 -30.48 -11.24
N THR A 139 2.50 -31.62 -10.60
CA THR A 139 1.64 -32.23 -9.57
C THR A 139 2.47 -32.73 -8.38
N GLY A 140 1.81 -32.87 -7.22
CA GLY A 140 2.45 -33.34 -5.98
C GLY A 140 3.75 -32.59 -5.64
N ARG A 141 4.81 -33.36 -5.39
CA ARG A 141 6.16 -32.84 -5.08
C ARG A 141 6.90 -32.19 -6.26
N HIS A 142 6.43 -32.40 -7.49
CA HIS A 142 7.02 -31.84 -8.71
C HIS A 142 6.32 -30.55 -9.15
N ARG A 143 5.55 -29.92 -8.25
CA ARG A 143 4.94 -28.61 -8.52
C ARG A 143 6.02 -27.55 -8.65
N VAL A 144 5.86 -26.69 -9.65
CA VAL A 144 6.76 -25.59 -9.99
C VAL A 144 5.93 -24.31 -10.13
N VAL A 145 6.41 -23.23 -9.55
CA VAL A 145 5.93 -21.86 -9.79
C VAL A 145 6.66 -21.32 -11.02
N ARG A 146 5.93 -21.06 -12.09
CA ARG A 146 6.46 -20.43 -13.30
C ARG A 146 6.15 -18.94 -13.29
N LEU A 147 7.15 -18.09 -13.25
CA LEU A 147 6.97 -16.65 -13.32
C LEU A 147 6.60 -16.26 -14.75
N THR A 148 5.74 -15.27 -14.91
CA THR A 148 5.35 -14.78 -16.25
C THR A 148 6.35 -13.74 -16.75
N PRO A 149 6.43 -13.52 -18.08
CA PRO A 149 7.21 -12.42 -18.65
C PRO A 149 6.84 -11.06 -18.04
N ASP A 150 5.55 -10.84 -17.77
CA ASP A 150 5.04 -9.62 -17.12
C ASP A 150 5.70 -9.37 -15.75
N LEU A 151 5.83 -10.42 -14.92
CA LEU A 151 6.47 -10.29 -13.61
C LEU A 151 7.97 -10.06 -13.74
N LEU A 152 8.65 -10.77 -14.64
CA LEU A 152 10.09 -10.61 -14.86
C LEU A 152 10.42 -9.19 -15.35
N GLN A 153 9.65 -8.67 -16.31
CA GLN A 153 9.80 -7.30 -16.77
C GLN A 153 9.53 -6.28 -15.66
N LEU A 154 8.49 -6.51 -14.85
CA LEU A 154 8.15 -5.64 -13.73
C LEU A 154 9.29 -5.61 -12.68
N ALA A 155 9.84 -6.78 -12.34
CA ALA A 155 10.90 -6.93 -11.35
C ALA A 155 12.22 -6.28 -11.78
N HIS A 156 12.45 -6.09 -13.09
CA HIS A 156 13.63 -5.43 -13.65
C HIS A 156 13.37 -3.99 -14.12
N SER A 157 12.15 -3.46 -13.89
CA SER A 157 11.81 -2.10 -14.29
C SER A 157 12.39 -1.05 -13.34
N GLU A 158 12.48 0.20 -13.79
CA GLU A 158 12.90 1.35 -12.97
C GLU A 158 12.04 1.54 -11.69
N GLN A 159 10.81 1.01 -11.69
CA GLN A 159 9.87 1.09 -10.58
C GLN A 159 9.91 -0.14 -9.66
N ALA A 160 10.76 -1.14 -9.92
CA ALA A 160 10.76 -2.40 -9.15
C ALA A 160 10.92 -2.15 -7.65
N THR A 161 11.85 -1.28 -7.25
CA THR A 161 12.04 -0.89 -5.85
C THR A 161 10.84 -0.12 -5.29
N GLY A 162 10.25 0.78 -6.08
CA GLY A 162 9.02 1.48 -5.70
C GLY A 162 7.87 0.50 -5.46
N LEU A 163 7.69 -0.52 -6.31
CA LEU A 163 6.66 -1.54 -6.16
C LEU A 163 6.90 -2.44 -4.94
N ALA A 164 8.16 -2.75 -4.61
CA ALA A 164 8.52 -3.47 -3.40
C ALA A 164 8.24 -2.63 -2.14
N ALA A 165 8.57 -1.33 -2.18
CA ALA A 165 8.31 -0.39 -1.10
C ALA A 165 6.81 -0.16 -0.88
N GLU A 166 6.05 0.05 -1.96
CA GLU A 166 4.58 0.12 -1.96
C GLU A 166 3.95 -1.14 -1.34
N LEU A 167 4.47 -2.33 -1.68
CA LEU A 167 4.03 -3.60 -1.11
C LEU A 167 4.30 -3.68 0.40
N GLY A 168 5.52 -3.35 0.84
CA GLY A 168 5.89 -3.37 2.25
C GLY A 168 5.09 -2.36 3.08
N ALA A 169 4.94 -1.14 2.57
CA ALA A 169 4.11 -0.11 3.19
C ALA A 169 2.66 -0.58 3.34
N ARG A 170 2.11 -1.18 2.28
CA ARG A 170 0.73 -1.70 2.31
C ARG A 170 0.59 -2.85 3.30
N TRP A 171 1.60 -3.71 3.40
CA TRP A 171 1.64 -4.80 4.36
C TRP A 171 1.58 -4.27 5.79
N ASN A 172 2.49 -3.37 6.18
CA ASN A 172 2.54 -2.79 7.52
C ASN A 172 1.24 -2.07 7.89
N ILE A 173 0.67 -1.32 6.95
CA ILE A 173 -0.60 -0.61 7.12
C ILE A 173 -1.75 -1.59 7.44
N VAL A 174 -1.81 -2.71 6.74
CA VAL A 174 -2.86 -3.73 6.94
C VAL A 174 -2.68 -4.43 8.28
N GLU A 175 -1.46 -4.85 8.62
CA GLU A 175 -1.19 -5.49 9.90
C GLU A 175 -1.53 -4.59 11.09
N THR A 176 -1.17 -3.30 10.98
CA THR A 176 -1.50 -2.30 12.01
C THR A 176 -3.01 -2.23 12.21
N SER A 177 -3.81 -2.35 11.15
CA SER A 177 -5.26 -2.38 11.23
C SER A 177 -5.84 -3.64 11.91
N PHE A 178 -5.09 -4.73 11.98
CA PHE A 178 -5.53 -6.00 12.58
C PHE A 178 -5.30 -6.10 14.09
N ALA A 179 -4.40 -5.27 14.66
CA ALA A 179 -4.12 -5.29 16.08
C ALA A 179 -5.30 -4.76 16.94
N ALA A 180 -5.59 -5.42 18.07
CA ALA A 180 -6.67 -5.01 18.95
C ALA A 180 -6.43 -3.61 19.53
N GLY A 181 -7.51 -2.84 19.64
CA GLY A 181 -7.49 -1.43 20.05
C GLY A 181 -7.05 -0.49 18.93
N ILE A 182 -6.08 -0.90 18.10
CA ILE A 182 -5.62 -0.13 16.93
C ILE A 182 -6.67 -0.10 15.84
N GLY A 183 -7.29 -1.24 15.52
CA GLY A 183 -8.40 -1.28 14.56
C GLY A 183 -9.51 -0.29 14.94
N ARG A 184 -9.84 -0.14 16.22
CA ARG A 184 -10.86 0.81 16.68
C ARG A 184 -10.38 2.27 16.58
N SER A 185 -9.18 2.59 17.05
CA SER A 185 -8.64 3.96 16.96
C SER A 185 -8.39 4.40 15.51
N LEU A 186 -7.83 3.54 14.65
CA LEU A 186 -7.69 3.85 13.22
C LEU A 186 -9.04 4.01 12.52
N ILE A 187 -10.06 3.25 12.94
CA ILE A 187 -11.43 3.44 12.46
C ILE A 187 -12.03 4.73 13.01
N GLU A 188 -11.68 5.19 14.21
CA GLU A 188 -12.24 6.41 14.80
C GLU A 188 -11.53 7.67 14.29
N GLU A 189 -10.19 7.65 14.28
CA GLU A 189 -9.28 8.80 14.19
C GLU A 189 -8.37 8.78 12.94
N GLY A 190 -8.26 7.64 12.24
CA GLY A 190 -7.37 7.50 11.09
C GLY A 190 -5.89 7.36 11.47
N ILE A 191 -5.02 7.57 10.49
CA ILE A 191 -3.55 7.62 10.65
C ILE A 191 -3.04 9.06 10.68
N PHE A 192 -1.85 9.26 11.25
CA PHE A 192 -1.19 10.56 11.39
C PHE A 192 0.12 10.60 10.64
N VAL A 193 0.59 11.80 10.31
CA VAL A 193 1.88 12.03 9.69
C VAL A 193 2.79 12.65 10.75
N ASP A 194 3.92 12.00 10.99
CA ASP A 194 5.03 12.53 11.77
C ASP A 194 5.97 13.27 10.81
N TRP A 195 6.13 14.57 11.03
CA TRP A 195 6.84 15.44 10.10
C TRP A 195 8.35 15.42 10.23
N ASP A 196 8.86 15.08 11.42
CA ASP A 196 10.31 14.97 11.63
C ASP A 196 10.86 13.75 10.88
N THR A 197 10.02 12.72 10.70
CA THR A 197 10.43 11.43 10.13
C THR A 197 9.73 11.09 8.81
N LEU A 198 8.76 11.91 8.38
CA LEU A 198 7.85 11.65 7.24
C LEU A 198 7.19 10.25 7.31
N GLN A 199 6.94 9.78 8.53
CA GLN A 199 6.32 8.49 8.77
C GLN A 199 4.83 8.64 9.01
N ILE A 200 4.07 7.67 8.52
CA ILE A 200 2.72 7.43 8.95
C ILE A 200 2.76 6.75 10.32
N THR A 201 2.05 7.32 11.29
CA THR A 201 1.99 6.82 12.66
C THR A 201 0.56 6.52 13.10
N ASP A 202 0.45 5.60 14.06
CA ASP A 202 -0.76 5.43 14.87
C ASP A 202 -0.69 6.36 16.10
N LYS A 203 -1.66 7.27 16.22
CA LYS A 203 -1.72 8.28 17.29
C LYS A 203 -1.67 7.69 18.70
N ARG A 204 -2.33 6.55 18.94
CA ARG A 204 -2.43 5.97 20.28
C ARG A 204 -1.16 5.27 20.73
N ARG A 205 -0.34 4.78 19.79
CA ARG A 205 0.89 4.04 20.10
C ARG A 205 2.18 4.79 19.75
N ARG A 206 2.10 5.92 19.04
CA ARG A 206 3.26 6.69 18.51
C ARG A 206 4.29 5.80 17.82
N ARG A 207 3.83 4.72 17.18
CA ARG A 207 4.68 3.77 16.45
C ARG A 207 4.63 4.13 14.97
N SER A 208 5.79 4.26 14.33
CA SER A 208 5.87 4.32 12.88
C SER A 208 5.28 3.06 12.25
N VAL A 209 4.42 3.24 11.26
CA VAL A 209 3.80 2.19 10.45
C VAL A 209 4.61 2.01 9.17
N THR A 210 4.84 3.09 8.44
CA THR A 210 5.59 3.12 7.17
C THR A 210 5.84 4.57 6.76
N GLY A 211 6.77 4.80 5.83
CA GLY A 211 6.95 6.12 5.24
C GLY A 211 5.73 6.57 4.42
N LEU A 212 5.52 7.89 4.41
CA LEU A 212 4.42 8.53 3.71
C LEU A 212 4.51 8.35 2.19
N VAL A 213 5.73 8.38 1.64
CA VAL A 213 5.98 8.22 0.20
C VAL A 213 5.53 6.83 -0.26
N GLU A 214 6.00 5.78 0.39
CA GLU A 214 5.73 4.40 0.05
C GLU A 214 4.24 4.05 0.20
N ALA A 215 3.57 4.66 1.18
CA ALA A 215 2.15 4.45 1.41
C ALA A 215 1.23 5.09 0.35
N THR A 216 1.73 6.10 -0.37
CA THR A 216 0.89 6.97 -1.21
C THR A 216 1.30 6.98 -2.68
N ALA A 217 2.58 6.71 -3.01
CA ALA A 217 3.11 6.70 -4.36
C ALA A 217 2.35 5.74 -5.29
N GLY A 218 1.96 4.56 -4.81
CA GLY A 218 1.17 3.61 -5.61
C GLY A 218 -0.20 4.14 -6.03
N PHE A 219 -0.82 5.01 -5.20
CA PHE A 219 -2.06 5.73 -5.53
C PHE A 219 -1.82 6.96 -6.43
N GLN A 220 -0.57 7.17 -6.86
CA GLN A 220 -0.16 8.12 -7.91
C GLN A 220 0.51 7.39 -9.07
N HIS A 221 0.31 6.07 -9.20
CA HIS A 221 0.97 5.25 -10.22
C HIS A 221 2.52 5.29 -10.18
N GLY A 222 3.10 5.58 -9.01
CA GLY A 222 4.54 5.76 -8.84
C GLY A 222 5.08 6.96 -9.62
N ARG A 223 4.24 7.98 -9.83
CA ARG A 223 4.59 9.21 -10.55
C ARG A 223 4.55 10.42 -9.62
N CYS A 224 5.36 11.42 -9.95
CA CYS A 224 5.39 12.72 -9.31
C CYS A 224 4.06 13.42 -9.55
N LEU A 225 3.43 13.96 -8.50
CA LEU A 225 2.16 14.67 -8.67
C LEU A 225 2.27 15.94 -9.55
N ILE A 226 3.46 16.54 -9.64
CA ILE A 226 3.69 17.84 -10.29
C ILE A 226 3.98 17.67 -11.78
N CYS A 227 5.03 16.92 -12.14
CA CYS A 227 5.44 16.73 -13.54
C CYS A 227 4.82 15.49 -14.19
N ASP A 228 4.13 14.65 -13.42
CA ASP A 228 3.61 13.34 -13.84
C ASP A 228 4.70 12.34 -14.29
N ASP A 229 5.99 12.62 -14.14
CA ASP A 229 7.05 11.64 -14.48
C ASP A 229 7.20 10.55 -13.40
N VAL A 230 7.79 9.42 -13.79
CA VAL A 230 8.05 8.28 -12.90
C VAL A 230 8.99 8.70 -11.76
N LEU A 231 8.66 8.29 -10.53
CA LEU A 231 9.55 8.38 -9.38
C LEU A 231 10.54 7.20 -9.47
N GLY A 232 11.70 7.48 -10.06
CA GLY A 232 12.77 6.53 -10.25
C GLY A 232 13.55 6.22 -8.97
N LEU A 233 14.36 5.17 -9.04
CA LEU A 233 15.14 4.64 -7.92
C LEU A 233 16.23 5.60 -7.43
N SER A 234 16.79 6.39 -8.33
CA SER A 234 17.82 7.40 -8.06
C SER A 234 17.27 8.79 -7.76
N ASP A 235 15.94 8.96 -7.84
CA ASP A 235 15.32 10.26 -7.69
C ASP A 235 15.26 10.67 -6.22
N ALA A 236 15.66 11.90 -5.93
CA ALA A 236 15.33 12.51 -4.66
C ALA A 236 13.82 12.81 -4.65
N VAL A 237 13.08 12.12 -3.78
CA VAL A 237 11.63 12.30 -3.60
C VAL A 237 11.37 13.16 -2.37
N ALA A 238 10.53 14.17 -2.52
CA ALA A 238 10.00 14.99 -1.44
C ALA A 238 8.49 14.77 -1.30
N VAL A 239 7.93 15.22 -0.18
CA VAL A 239 6.49 15.29 0.04
C VAL A 239 6.06 16.72 -0.19
N ASP A 240 5.29 16.95 -1.25
CA ASP A 240 4.66 18.24 -1.54
C ASP A 240 3.37 18.40 -0.74
N HIS A 241 3.22 19.59 -0.15
CA HIS A 241 1.92 20.12 0.27
C HIS A 241 1.26 20.75 -0.96
N VAL A 242 0.35 20.01 -1.60
CA VAL A 242 -0.24 20.40 -2.89
C VAL A 242 -0.86 21.79 -2.81
N PHE A 243 -1.69 22.00 -1.79
CA PHE A 243 -1.98 23.32 -1.25
C PHE A 243 -0.88 23.69 -0.24
N PRO A 244 -0.14 24.79 -0.44
CA PRO A 244 0.99 25.15 0.42
C PRO A 244 0.61 25.30 1.89
N PHE A 245 1.40 24.69 2.78
CA PHE A 245 1.21 24.79 4.23
C PHE A 245 1.26 26.26 4.72
N SER A 246 2.03 27.12 4.05
CA SER A 246 2.15 28.54 4.37
C SER A 246 0.81 29.28 4.35
N LEU A 247 -0.22 28.77 3.67
CA LEU A 247 -1.56 29.32 3.70
C LEU A 247 -2.17 29.34 5.11
N MET A 248 -1.96 28.29 5.90
CA MET A 248 -2.47 28.24 7.29
C MET A 248 -1.88 29.39 8.13
N HIS A 249 -0.56 29.62 8.02
CA HIS A 249 0.12 30.68 8.77
C HIS A 249 -0.14 32.09 8.25
N ARG A 250 -0.24 32.28 6.92
CA ARG A 250 -0.49 33.60 6.33
C ARG A 250 -1.82 34.20 6.82
N PHE A 251 -2.80 33.36 7.08
CA PHE A 251 -4.12 33.79 7.54
C PHE A 251 -4.34 33.65 9.07
N ASP A 252 -3.41 33.05 9.82
CA ASP A 252 -3.46 33.02 11.31
C ASP A 252 -3.43 34.43 11.92
N SER A 253 -2.62 35.33 11.34
CA SER A 253 -2.44 36.71 11.84
C SER A 253 -3.68 37.61 11.73
N VAL A 254 -4.66 37.22 10.91
CA VAL A 254 -5.93 37.93 10.68
C VAL A 254 -7.16 37.06 11.03
N GLY A 255 -6.96 35.89 11.65
CA GLY A 255 -8.03 34.96 12.03
C GLY A 255 -8.84 34.40 10.84
N ALA A 256 -8.23 34.28 9.66
CA ALA A 256 -8.94 34.09 8.40
C ALA A 256 -8.85 32.68 7.78
N TRP A 257 -7.94 31.80 8.24
CA TRP A 257 -7.93 30.42 7.71
C TRP A 257 -9.07 29.64 8.32
N HIS A 258 -10.12 29.44 7.51
CA HIS A 258 -11.28 28.61 7.87
C HIS A 258 -11.33 27.33 7.03
N GLY A 259 -10.25 27.02 6.32
CA GLY A 259 -10.13 25.85 5.46
C GLY A 259 -9.71 24.57 6.22
N PRO A 260 -9.60 23.44 5.51
CA PRO A 260 -9.07 22.20 6.09
C PRO A 260 -7.67 22.37 6.65
N ASP A 261 -7.31 21.44 7.53
CA ASP A 261 -5.92 21.15 7.83
C ASP A 261 -5.18 20.73 6.55
N LEU A 262 -4.27 21.58 6.09
CA LEU A 262 -3.44 21.35 4.90
C LEU A 262 -2.31 20.36 5.16
N ASP A 263 -2.06 20.05 6.43
CA ASP A 263 -1.03 19.12 6.86
C ASP A 263 -1.52 17.66 6.86
N ALA A 264 -2.80 17.46 6.56
CA ALA A 264 -3.42 16.15 6.51
C ALA A 264 -3.12 15.41 5.19
N LEU A 265 -3.07 14.08 5.28
CA LEU A 265 -2.75 13.12 4.19
C LEU A 265 -3.45 13.35 2.84
N TRP A 266 -4.62 14.01 2.83
CA TRP A 266 -5.34 14.31 1.60
C TRP A 266 -4.58 15.29 0.70
N ASN A 267 -3.72 16.13 1.29
CA ASN A 267 -2.98 17.22 0.64
C ASN A 267 -1.50 16.89 0.43
N LEU A 268 -1.03 15.74 0.92
CA LEU A 268 0.37 15.35 0.89
C LEU A 268 0.64 14.37 -0.25
N ALA A 269 1.59 14.70 -1.10
CA ALA A 269 1.86 13.95 -2.32
C ALA A 269 3.35 13.78 -2.60
N PRO A 270 3.82 12.56 -2.90
CA PRO A 270 5.16 12.35 -3.42
C PRO A 270 5.40 13.13 -4.72
N ALA A 271 6.53 13.81 -4.78
CA ALA A 271 7.01 14.54 -5.93
C ALA A 271 8.53 14.49 -6.02
N HIS A 272 9.10 14.68 -7.22
CA HIS A 272 10.53 14.95 -7.33
C HIS A 272 10.90 16.16 -6.47
N ALA A 273 12.01 16.08 -5.74
CA ALA A 273 12.46 17.16 -4.85
C ALA A 273 12.70 18.47 -5.62
N THR A 274 13.16 18.38 -6.87
CA THR A 274 13.32 19.52 -7.79
C THR A 274 11.99 20.16 -8.16
N CYS A 275 10.97 19.35 -8.48
CA CYS A 275 9.63 19.83 -8.78
C CYS A 275 9.00 20.49 -7.56
N ASN A 276 9.10 19.86 -6.39
CA ASN A 276 8.63 20.40 -5.12
C ASN A 276 9.29 21.76 -4.79
N GLY A 277 10.63 21.84 -4.91
CA GLY A 277 11.37 23.07 -4.67
C GLY A 277 10.99 24.19 -5.65
N THR A 278 10.76 23.85 -6.92
CA THR A 278 10.33 24.81 -7.95
C THR A 278 8.88 25.28 -7.75
N LYS A 279 7.98 24.37 -7.34
CA LYS A 279 6.60 24.72 -7.00
C LYS A 279 6.55 25.68 -5.82
N SER A 280 7.35 25.44 -4.78
CA SER A 280 7.38 26.28 -3.58
C SER A 280 5.95 26.53 -3.04
N ASP A 281 5.62 27.78 -2.70
CA ASP A 281 4.31 28.21 -2.22
C ASP A 281 3.28 28.47 -3.35
N ARG A 282 3.53 28.03 -4.59
CA ARG A 282 2.55 28.19 -5.68
C ARG A 282 1.33 27.33 -5.42
N LEU A 283 0.14 27.91 -5.64
CA LEU A 283 -1.11 27.16 -5.67
C LEU A 283 -1.12 26.11 -6.79
N PRO A 284 -1.80 24.97 -6.56
CA PRO A 284 -1.83 23.89 -7.54
C PRO A 284 -2.56 24.31 -8.82
N SER A 285 -2.04 23.82 -9.94
CA SER A 285 -2.64 23.92 -11.28
C SER A 285 -3.84 23.00 -11.40
N SER A 286 -4.64 23.20 -12.45
CA SER A 286 -5.81 22.35 -12.71
C SER A 286 -5.44 20.87 -12.91
N LEU A 287 -4.27 20.57 -13.48
CA LEU A 287 -3.79 19.20 -13.64
C LEU A 287 -3.40 18.58 -12.30
N GLU A 288 -2.61 19.29 -11.47
CA GLU A 288 -2.22 18.84 -10.13
C GLU A 288 -3.46 18.55 -9.26
N LEU A 289 -4.49 19.40 -9.33
CA LEU A 289 -5.76 19.20 -8.64
C LEU A 289 -6.54 17.97 -9.14
N ALA A 290 -6.56 17.74 -10.46
CA ALA A 290 -7.21 16.57 -11.03
C ALA A 290 -6.50 15.27 -10.59
N CYS A 291 -5.16 15.25 -10.62
CA CYS A 291 -4.35 14.14 -10.14
C CYS A 291 -4.58 13.89 -8.64
N LEU A 292 -4.56 14.93 -7.81
CA LEU A 292 -4.82 14.82 -6.38
C LEU A 292 -6.23 14.27 -6.09
N ALA A 293 -7.24 14.76 -6.82
CA ALA A 293 -8.61 14.28 -6.67
C ALA A 293 -8.74 12.79 -7.05
N ALA A 294 -8.12 12.38 -8.16
CA ALA A 294 -8.13 11.00 -8.63
C ALA A 294 -7.43 10.07 -7.62
N ARG A 295 -6.24 10.46 -7.13
CA ARG A 295 -5.49 9.76 -6.06
C ARG A 295 -6.33 9.60 -4.80
N ASN A 296 -6.94 10.67 -4.32
CA ASN A 296 -7.76 10.63 -3.10
C ASN A 296 -9.01 9.76 -3.30
N ALA A 297 -9.64 9.83 -4.48
CA ALA A 297 -10.76 8.96 -4.82
C ALA A 297 -10.36 7.47 -4.90
N ALA A 298 -9.15 7.15 -5.35
CA ALA A 298 -8.63 5.79 -5.37
C ALA A 298 -8.39 5.27 -3.95
N ILE A 299 -7.77 6.07 -3.06
CA ILE A 299 -7.56 5.70 -1.65
C ILE A 299 -8.89 5.46 -0.93
N MET A 300 -9.92 6.27 -1.21
CA MET A 300 -11.27 6.10 -0.64
C MET A 300 -11.92 4.76 -0.96
N GLN A 301 -11.41 4.03 -1.96
CA GLN A 301 -11.91 2.72 -2.35
C GLN A 301 -11.02 1.58 -1.86
N SER A 302 -9.84 1.90 -1.36
CA SER A 302 -8.93 0.94 -0.76
C SER A 302 -9.44 0.46 0.61
N PRO A 303 -9.03 -0.74 1.07
CA PRO A 303 -9.20 -1.14 2.46
C PRO A 303 -8.63 -0.11 3.46
N HIS A 304 -9.20 -0.08 4.66
CA HIS A 304 -8.71 0.69 5.82
C HIS A 304 -7.20 0.50 6.07
N PRO A 305 -6.54 1.44 6.77
CA PRO A 305 -7.04 2.66 7.40
C PRO A 305 -6.97 3.93 6.53
N LEU A 306 -6.21 3.98 5.43
CA LEU A 306 -6.03 5.19 4.61
C LEU A 306 -7.37 5.81 4.16
N ARG A 307 -8.30 4.96 3.71
CA ARG A 307 -9.68 5.35 3.39
C ARG A 307 -10.35 6.09 4.54
N ARG A 308 -10.16 5.64 5.78
CA ARG A 308 -10.80 6.27 6.95
C ARG A 308 -10.20 7.64 7.23
N THR A 309 -8.88 7.78 7.16
CA THR A 309 -8.21 9.09 7.31
C THR A 309 -8.79 10.12 6.35
N LEU A 310 -8.91 9.74 5.08
CA LEU A 310 -9.51 10.59 4.06
C LEU A 310 -10.99 10.90 4.31
N GLN A 311 -11.78 9.94 4.81
CA GLN A 311 -13.17 10.17 5.21
C GLN A 311 -13.29 11.17 6.36
N LEU A 312 -12.37 11.15 7.31
CA LEU A 312 -12.35 12.08 8.44
C LEU A 312 -12.00 13.49 7.96
N SER A 313 -10.96 13.63 7.15
CA SER A 313 -10.58 14.92 6.55
C SER A 313 -11.74 15.54 5.77
N LEU A 314 -12.43 14.75 4.94
CA LEU A 314 -13.57 15.25 4.15
C LEU A 314 -14.75 15.70 5.04
N ARG A 315 -14.95 15.07 6.21
CA ARG A 315 -16.02 15.43 7.16
C ARG A 315 -15.69 16.67 7.98
N SER A 316 -14.43 16.86 8.35
CA SER A 316 -14.00 17.95 9.24
C SER A 316 -13.73 19.26 8.51
N ALA A 317 -13.52 19.21 7.19
CA ALA A 317 -12.89 20.30 6.47
C ALA A 317 -13.78 21.50 6.12
N LEU A 318 -15.11 21.36 6.06
CA LEU A 318 -16.02 22.47 5.75
C LEU A 318 -17.29 22.39 6.62
N PRO A 319 -17.33 23.09 7.77
CA PRO A 319 -18.50 23.11 8.64
C PRO A 319 -19.76 23.56 7.87
N GLY A 320 -20.79 22.70 7.84
CA GLY A 320 -22.08 23.03 7.21
C GLY A 320 -22.19 22.77 5.70
N GLN A 321 -21.11 22.38 5.01
CA GLN A 321 -21.18 21.99 3.59
C GLN A 321 -21.11 20.47 3.42
N ARG A 322 -22.10 19.88 2.74
CA ARG A 322 -22.02 18.48 2.29
C ARG A 322 -21.22 18.42 1.00
N VAL A 323 -19.92 18.21 1.10
CA VAL A 323 -19.11 17.91 -0.07
C VAL A 323 -19.26 16.43 -0.43
N SER A 324 -19.64 16.15 -1.67
CA SER A 324 -19.95 14.79 -2.13
C SER A 324 -18.78 14.11 -2.84
N SER A 325 -17.78 14.88 -3.27
CA SER A 325 -16.64 14.36 -4.04
C SER A 325 -15.34 15.14 -3.82
N TRP A 326 -14.20 14.49 -4.09
CA TRP A 326 -12.88 15.14 -4.01
C TRP A 326 -12.70 16.34 -4.95
N PRO A 327 -13.15 16.32 -6.22
CA PRO A 327 -13.06 17.50 -7.08
C PRO A 327 -13.82 18.71 -6.51
N GLU A 328 -15.02 18.51 -5.94
CA GLU A 328 -15.76 19.58 -5.26
C GLU A 328 -15.01 20.09 -4.04
N PHE A 329 -14.46 19.18 -3.24
CA PHE A 329 -13.68 19.50 -2.05
C PHE A 329 -12.49 20.40 -2.40
N LEU A 330 -11.65 19.97 -3.34
CA LEU A 330 -10.44 20.70 -3.70
C LEU A 330 -10.75 22.06 -4.33
N ARG A 331 -11.84 22.18 -5.11
CA ARG A 331 -12.31 23.47 -5.62
C ARG A 331 -12.75 24.41 -4.50
N ALA A 332 -13.46 23.90 -3.50
CA ALA A 332 -13.86 24.70 -2.35
C ALA A 332 -12.66 25.21 -1.55
N VAL A 333 -11.62 24.37 -1.37
CA VAL A 333 -10.35 24.81 -0.76
C VAL A 333 -9.68 25.89 -1.61
N GLN A 334 -9.61 25.70 -2.93
CA GLN A 334 -9.01 26.68 -3.84
C GLN A 334 -9.74 28.03 -3.83
N MET A 335 -11.05 28.05 -3.63
CA MET A 335 -11.84 29.28 -3.52
C MET A 335 -11.71 29.98 -2.16
N ALA A 336 -11.24 29.26 -1.13
CA ALA A 336 -11.07 29.78 0.22
C ALA A 336 -9.69 30.41 0.45
N VAL A 337 -8.77 30.28 -0.51
CA VAL A 337 -7.43 30.88 -0.53
C VAL A 337 -7.45 32.19 -1.29
#